data_AF-X0VRS5-F1
#
_entry.id   AF-X0VRS5-F1
#
_cell.length_a   1.000
_cell.length_b   1.000
_cell.length_c   1.000
_cell.angle_alpha   90.00
_cell.angle_beta   90.00
_cell.angle_gamma   90.00
#
_symmetry.space_group_name_H-M   'P 1'
#
loop_
_entity.id
_entity.type
_entity.pdbx_description
1 polymer ?
#
loop_
_entity_poly.entity_id
_entity_poly.type
_entity_poly.pdbx_seq_one_letter_code
_entity_poly.pdbx_strand_id
1 'polypeptide(L)' 'QFKKFWLDGKMIKEIDYPIFFAVNQKSLKNNKGEYRYKRGLKGELILDKHGHPIIDHDMDEIAEAFVKFAKEQNFNFWRA' A
#
# COMPACT_ATOMS: atom_id res chain seq x y z
N GLN A 1 12.85 31.45 14.36
CA GLN A 1 13.11 30.94 15.74
C GLN A 1 12.31 29.66 16.04
N PHE A 2 11.01 29.58 15.71
CA PHE A 2 10.14 28.40 15.93
C PHE A 2 10.59 27.08 15.26
N LYS A 3 11.02 27.13 13.99
CA LYS A 3 11.40 25.94 13.20
C LYS A 3 12.62 25.18 13.79
N LYS A 4 13.53 25.91 14.43
CA LYS A 4 14.76 25.35 14.99
C LYS A 4 14.48 24.60 16.29
N PHE A 5 13.63 25.18 17.15
CA PHE A 5 13.19 24.57 18.41
C PHE A 5 12.46 23.23 18.21
N TRP A 6 11.67 23.09 17.14
CA TRP A 6 10.99 21.83 16.80
C TRP A 6 11.90 20.75 16.18
N LEU A 7 12.99 21.15 15.51
CA LEU A 7 13.89 20.26 14.78
C LEU A 7 15.19 19.98 15.52
N ASP A 8 15.39 20.54 16.72
CA ASP A 8 16.62 20.40 17.50
C ASP A 8 16.76 18.94 18.01
N GLY A 9 17.38 18.11 17.17
CA GLY A 9 18.27 16.97 17.47
C GLY A 9 17.81 15.84 18.40
N LYS A 10 17.25 16.17 19.57
CA LYS A 10 16.71 15.20 20.54
C LYS A 10 15.36 14.64 20.08
N MET A 11 14.46 15.48 19.57
CA MET A 11 13.15 15.02 19.07
C MET A 11 13.28 14.13 17.82
N ILE A 12 14.20 14.44 16.89
CA ILE A 12 14.40 13.64 15.68
C ILE A 12 15.00 12.27 16.01
N LYS A 13 15.89 12.18 17.01
CA LYS A 13 16.46 10.91 17.47
C LYS A 13 15.49 10.05 18.27
N GLU A 14 14.56 10.65 19.02
CA GLU A 14 13.49 9.92 19.72
C GLU A 14 12.39 9.40 18.77
N ILE A 15 12.34 9.88 17.52
CA ILE A 15 11.32 9.57 16.52
C ILE A 15 11.91 8.75 15.35
N ASP A 16 13.15 8.23 15.48
CA ASP A 16 13.76 7.40 14.43
C ASP A 16 13.14 5.99 14.45
N TYR A 17 12.04 5.82 13.71
CA TYR A 17 11.34 4.55 13.53
C TYR A 17 11.25 4.17 12.05
N PRO A 18 11.25 2.87 11.73
CA PRO A 18 11.17 2.43 10.34
C PRO A 18 9.77 2.75 9.78
N ILE A 19 9.73 3.36 8.60
CA ILE A 19 8.49 3.71 7.89
C ILE A 19 8.36 2.84 6.66
N PHE A 20 7.22 2.15 6.54
CA PHE A 20 6.81 1.56 5.28
C PHE A 20 5.91 2.54 4.54
N PHE A 21 6.29 2.88 3.31
CA PHE A 21 5.50 3.75 2.44
C PHE A 21 5.34 3.08 1.08
N ALA A 22 4.11 2.95 0.63
CA ALA A 22 3.78 2.38 -0.67
C ALA A 22 2.56 3.07 -1.26
N VAL A 23 2.52 3.12 -2.59
CA VAL A 23 1.39 3.63 -3.36
C VAL A 23 1.13 2.67 -4.51
N ASN A 24 -0.12 2.56 -4.93
CA ASN A 24 -0.50 1.82 -6.12
C ASN A 24 0.21 2.40 -7.36
N GLN A 25 0.81 1.55 -8.17
CA GLN A 25 1.22 1.89 -9.54
C GLN A 25 0.00 1.94 -10.46
N LYS A 26 -0.98 1.06 -10.22
CA LYS A 26 -2.24 1.05 -10.96
C LYS A 26 -3.28 1.95 -10.30
N SER A 27 -3.70 3.00 -11.02
CA SER A 27 -4.87 3.77 -10.59
C SER A 27 -6.11 2.87 -10.55
N LEU A 28 -6.82 2.88 -9.41
CA LEU A 28 -8.08 2.16 -9.21
C LEU A 28 -9.21 2.67 -10.11
N LYS A 29 -9.15 3.95 -10.50
CA LYS A 29 -10.18 4.63 -11.28
C LYS A 29 -9.62 5.17 -12.60
N ASN A 30 -10.49 5.27 -13.60
CA ASN A 30 -10.19 5.94 -14.86
C ASN A 30 -10.42 7.46 -14.75
N ASN A 31 -10.19 8.19 -15.85
CA ASN A 31 -10.35 9.66 -15.90
C ASN A 31 -11.81 10.14 -15.77
N LYS A 32 -12.78 9.22 -15.75
CA LYS A 32 -14.20 9.50 -15.50
C LYS A 32 -14.60 9.24 -14.04
N GLY A 33 -13.66 8.75 -13.22
CA GLY A 33 -13.92 8.37 -11.82
C GLY A 33 -14.56 6.99 -11.66
N GLU A 34 -14.66 6.20 -12.73
CA GLU A 34 -15.19 4.83 -12.71
C GLU A 34 -14.09 3.83 -12.36
N TYR A 35 -14.42 2.77 -11.62
CA TYR A 35 -13.46 1.72 -11.29
C TYR A 35 -12.97 0.97 -12.52
N ARG A 36 -11.68 0.63 -12.51
CA ARG A 36 -11.08 -0.27 -13.47
C ARG A 36 -11.24 -1.72 -12.99
N TYR A 37 -11.71 -2.59 -13.87
CA TYR A 37 -11.91 -4.01 -13.58
C TYR A 37 -11.00 -4.87 -14.44
N LYS A 38 -10.60 -6.03 -13.90
CA LYS A 38 -9.86 -7.05 -14.66
C LYS A 38 -10.74 -7.58 -15.79
N ARG A 39 -10.16 -7.67 -16.98
CA ARG A 39 -10.83 -8.19 -18.18
C ARG A 39 -10.11 -9.41 -18.70
N GLY A 40 -10.88 -10.40 -19.16
CA GLY A 40 -10.37 -11.56 -19.86
C GLY A 40 -9.95 -11.23 -21.30
N LEU A 41 -9.53 -12.25 -22.04
CA LEU A 41 -9.00 -12.10 -23.40
C LEU A 41 -10.02 -11.55 -24.40
N LYS A 42 -11.32 -11.78 -24.17
CA LYS A 42 -12.40 -11.30 -25.04
C LYS A 42 -13.06 -10.01 -24.50
N GLY A 43 -12.47 -9.40 -23.47
CA GLY A 43 -12.96 -8.15 -22.86
C GLY A 43 -14.05 -8.33 -21.79
N GLU A 44 -14.43 -9.57 -21.48
CA GLU A 44 -15.37 -9.94 -20.43
C GLU A 44 -14.83 -9.59 -19.04
N LEU A 45 -15.72 -9.21 -18.11
CA LEU A 45 -15.35 -8.95 -16.72
C LEU A 45 -15.01 -10.26 -16.01
N ILE A 46 -13.88 -10.27 -15.31
CA ILE A 46 -13.54 -11.39 -14.43
C ILE A 46 -14.28 -11.19 -13.10
N LEU A 47 -14.99 -12.22 -12.64
CA LEU A 47 -15.76 -12.20 -11.41
C LEU A 47 -15.03 -12.95 -10.29
N ASP A 48 -15.24 -12.50 -9.05
CA ASP A 48 -14.81 -13.22 -7.86
C ASP A 48 -15.72 -14.42 -7.57
N LYS A 49 -15.41 -15.14 -6.47
CA LYS A 49 -16.21 -16.28 -5.98
C LYS A 49 -17.66 -15.95 -5.61
N HIS A 50 -18.00 -14.66 -5.48
CA HIS A 50 -19.34 -14.17 -5.15
C HIS A 50 -20.07 -13.60 -6.37
N GLY A 51 -19.44 -13.60 -7.55
CA GLY A 51 -20.02 -13.05 -8.78
C GLY A 51 -19.82 -11.53 -8.93
N HIS A 52 -18.96 -10.89 -8.13
CA HIS A 52 -18.65 -9.47 -8.25
C HIS A 52 -17.44 -9.23 -9.18
N PRO A 53 -17.46 -8.19 -10.03
CA PRO A 53 -16.30 -7.83 -10.86
C PRO A 53 -15.05 -7.53 -10.04
N ILE A 54 -13.93 -8.15 -10.41
CA ILE A 54 -12.64 -7.93 -9.75
C ILE A 54 -12.03 -6.62 -10.22
N ILE A 55 -11.65 -5.75 -9.28
CA ILE A 55 -10.97 -4.48 -9.55
C ILE A 55 -9.54 -4.77 -10.06
N ASP A 56 -9.08 -4.05 -11.08
CA ASP A 56 -7.70 -4.12 -11.57
C ASP A 56 -6.79 -3.26 -10.66
N HIS A 57 -6.25 -3.89 -9.62
CA HIS A 57 -5.33 -3.29 -8.67
C HIS A 57 -4.08 -4.15 -8.45
N ASP A 58 -3.11 -3.57 -7.75
CA ASP A 58 -1.77 -4.07 -7.40
C ASP A 58 -1.54 -4.00 -5.88
N MET A 59 -2.59 -4.29 -5.10
CA MET A 59 -2.54 -4.17 -3.63
C MET A 59 -1.91 -5.41 -2.99
N ASP A 60 -1.93 -6.55 -3.68
CA ASP A 60 -1.35 -7.79 -3.18
C ASP A 60 0.18 -7.63 -3.10
N GLU A 61 0.79 -7.00 -4.10
CA GLU A 61 2.22 -6.67 -4.14
C GLU A 61 2.62 -5.72 -3.00
N ILE A 62 1.78 -4.73 -2.68
CA ILE A 62 1.99 -3.84 -1.53
C ILE A 62 1.89 -4.61 -0.21
N ALA A 63 0.91 -5.50 -0.09
CA ALA A 63 0.73 -6.33 1.10
C ALA A 63 1.93 -7.27 1.31
N GLU A 64 2.42 -7.91 0.25
CA GLU A 64 3.63 -8.76 0.29
C GLU A 64 4.88 -7.97 0.70
N ALA A 65 5.06 -6.76 0.14
CA ALA A 65 6.16 -5.87 0.50
C ALA A 65 6.07 -5.41 1.97
N PHE A 66 4.87 -5.12 2.47
CA PHE A 66 4.64 -4.78 3.88
C PHE A 66 4.99 -5.95 4.80
N VAL A 67 4.57 -7.17 4.43
CA VAL A 67 4.91 -8.39 5.18
C VAL A 67 6.42 -8.59 5.24
N LYS A 68 7.13 -8.40 4.12
CA LYS A 68 8.60 -8.47 4.07
C LYS A 68 9.24 -7.44 5.00
N PHE A 69 8.81 -6.18 4.91
CA PHE A 69 9.28 -5.11 5.77
C PHE A 69 9.04 -5.43 7.26
N ALA A 70 7.84 -5.88 7.64
CA ALA A 70 7.51 -6.21 9.02
C ALA A 70 8.41 -7.33 9.58
N LYS A 71 8.75 -8.33 8.76
CA LYS A 71 9.70 -9.39 9.11
C LYS A 71 11.12 -8.86 9.28
N GLU A 72 11.60 -8.02 8.35
CA GLU A 72 12.94 -7.40 8.43
C GLU A 72 13.09 -6.51 9.67
N GLN A 73 12.03 -5.82 10.08
CA GLN A 73 11.99 -4.99 11.29
C GLN A 73 11.68 -5.77 12.58
N ASN A 74 11.47 -7.10 12.50
CA ASN A 74 11.14 -7.98 13.62
C ASN A 74 9.90 -7.56 14.43
N PHE A 75 8.86 -7.09 13.75
CA PHE A 75 7.64 -6.68 14.43
C PHE A 75 6.89 -7.87 15.08
N ASN A 76 6.44 -7.67 16.31
CA ASN A 76 5.83 -8.72 17.12
C ASN A 76 4.45 -9.21 16.62
N PHE A 77 3.75 -8.42 15.81
CA PHE A 77 2.46 -8.77 15.23
C PHE A 77 2.58 -9.63 13.95
N TRP A 78 3.79 -9.75 13.39
CA TRP A 78 4.07 -10.56 12.21
C TRP A 78 5.22 -11.53 12.50
N ARG A 79 5.01 -12.36 13.54
CA ARG A 79 5.91 -13.48 13.84
C ARG A 79 5.57 -14.62 12.89
N ALA A 80 6.60 -15.11 12.20
CA ALA A 80 6.54 -16.27 11.33
C ALA A 80 5.97 -17.50 12.04
#